data_AF-A0ABD5CT53-F1
#
_entry.id   AF-A0ABD5CT53-F1
#
_cell.length_a   1.000
_cell.length_b   1.000
_cell.length_c   1.000
_cell.angle_alpha   90.00
_cell.angle_beta   90.00
_cell.angle_gamma   90.00
#
_symmetry.space_group_name_H-M   'P 1'
#
loop_
_entity.id
_entity.type
_entity.pdbx_description
1 polymer ?
#
loop_
_entity_poly.entity_id
_entity_poly.type
_entity_poly.pdbx_seq_one_letter_code
_entity_poly.pdbx_strand_id
1 'polypeptide(L)'
;MHQNAYWRNGPIEYNAISGVDMALWDIKGKTANMPLYQLFGGKCREGVPIYRHADGRDLNELCENIQRYREQGITHIRCQSGGYGGGGFGKAPASAPQGAADGVYLDSRKYMRDTLKLSTAFAAKSVLTSSCAMTCTSV
;
A
#
# COMPACT_ATOMS: atom_id res chain seq x y z
N MET A 1 -6.26 24.98 12.23
CA MET A 1 -7.72 24.87 12.27
C MET A 1 -8.14 23.46 12.79
N HIS A 2 -7.61 22.95 13.93
CA HIS A 2 -8.02 21.70 14.65
C HIS A 2 -7.63 21.60 16.19
N GLN A 3 -7.28 22.70 16.97
CA GLN A 3 -6.91 22.91 18.46
C GLN A 3 -7.73 23.41 19.78
N ASN A 4 -8.55 22.67 20.59
CA ASN A 4 -9.46 23.00 21.78
C ASN A 4 -10.33 21.73 22.04
N ALA A 5 -11.22 21.62 23.04
CA ALA A 5 -12.18 20.49 23.14
C ALA A 5 -13.04 20.27 21.85
N TYR A 6 -13.04 21.32 21.02
CA TYR A 6 -13.56 21.56 19.68
C TYR A 6 -12.83 20.85 18.53
N TRP A 7 -11.69 20.26 18.80
CA TRP A 7 -10.57 20.28 17.88
C TRP A 7 -9.86 18.95 18.16
N ARG A 8 -10.63 17.95 17.73
CA ARG A 8 -10.44 16.51 17.84
C ARG A 8 -9.67 16.05 16.61
N ASN A 9 -9.49 14.74 16.52
CA ASN A 9 -8.93 14.04 15.37
C ASN A 9 -7.41 14.18 15.29
N GLY A 10 -6.84 13.46 14.33
CA GLY A 10 -5.43 13.48 14.04
C GLY A 10 -4.80 12.13 14.33
N PRO A 11 -3.68 11.82 13.65
CA PRO A 11 -3.09 10.49 13.69
C PRO A 11 -2.62 10.12 15.09
N ILE A 12 -2.11 11.07 15.88
CA ILE A 12 -1.62 10.79 17.24
C ILE A 12 -2.79 10.43 18.15
N GLU A 13 -3.79 11.31 18.24
CA GLU A 13 -4.95 11.13 19.11
C GLU A 13 -5.74 9.86 18.76
N TYR A 14 -6.00 9.62 17.46
CA TYR A 14 -6.77 8.45 17.04
C TYR A 14 -6.05 7.13 17.22
N ASN A 15 -4.73 7.08 17.07
CA ASN A 15 -3.99 5.86 17.37
C ASN A 15 -4.01 5.56 18.88
N ALA A 16 -3.90 6.58 19.75
CA ALA A 16 -3.98 6.38 21.19
C ALA A 16 -5.36 5.85 21.62
N ILE A 17 -6.45 6.47 21.13
CA ILE A 17 -7.81 6.01 21.41
C ILE A 17 -8.05 4.60 20.85
N SER A 18 -7.60 4.33 19.62
CA SER A 18 -7.75 3.00 18.98
C SER A 18 -7.07 1.89 19.78
N GLY A 19 -5.88 2.15 20.34
CA GLY A 19 -5.20 1.17 21.18
C GLY A 19 -6.01 0.76 22.42
N VAL A 20 -6.62 1.74 23.10
CA VAL A 20 -7.49 1.49 24.27
C VAL A 20 -8.77 0.77 23.85
N ASP A 21 -9.43 1.20 22.78
CA ASP A 21 -10.66 0.56 22.28
C ASP A 21 -10.43 -0.91 21.91
N MET A 22 -9.35 -1.21 21.17
CA MET A 22 -8.99 -2.59 20.82
C MET A 22 -8.75 -3.46 22.07
N ALA A 23 -8.09 -2.92 23.10
CA ALA A 23 -7.84 -3.64 24.35
C ALA A 23 -9.14 -3.94 25.13
N LEU A 24 -10.07 -2.98 25.17
CA LEU A 24 -11.37 -3.19 25.80
C LEU A 24 -12.20 -4.25 25.06
N TRP A 25 -12.17 -4.25 23.72
CA TRP A 25 -12.81 -5.30 22.92
C TRP A 25 -12.17 -6.68 23.11
N ASP A 26 -10.84 -6.76 23.24
CA ASP A 26 -10.13 -8.00 23.55
C ASP A 26 -10.52 -8.54 24.94
N ILE A 27 -10.56 -7.69 25.97
CA ILE A 27 -11.06 -8.06 27.31
C ILE A 27 -12.51 -8.57 27.22
N LYS A 28 -13.37 -7.88 26.47
CA LYS A 28 -14.77 -8.29 26.30
C LYS A 28 -14.89 -9.66 25.62
N GLY A 29 -14.11 -9.91 24.57
CA GLY A 29 -14.03 -11.19 23.87
C GLY A 29 -13.56 -12.32 24.80
N LYS A 30 -12.47 -12.08 25.53
CA LYS A 30 -11.92 -13.02 26.52
C LYS A 30 -12.91 -13.34 27.64
N THR A 31 -13.58 -12.32 28.17
CA THR A 31 -14.59 -12.48 29.23
C THR A 31 -15.81 -13.27 28.75
N ALA A 32 -16.24 -13.05 27.51
CA ALA A 32 -17.33 -13.81 26.89
C ALA A 32 -16.91 -15.22 26.42
N ASN A 33 -15.60 -15.55 26.48
CA ASN A 33 -15.01 -16.75 25.89
C ASN A 33 -15.41 -16.94 24.41
N MET A 34 -15.43 -15.85 23.66
CA MET A 34 -15.82 -15.83 22.24
C MET A 34 -14.73 -15.17 21.39
N PRO A 35 -14.48 -15.66 20.17
CA PRO A 35 -13.69 -14.89 19.22
C PRO A 35 -14.41 -13.58 18.88
N LEU A 36 -13.65 -12.48 18.78
CA LEU A 36 -14.20 -11.12 18.72
C LEU A 36 -15.27 -10.91 17.63
N TYR A 37 -15.12 -11.54 16.45
CA TYR A 37 -16.11 -11.44 15.37
C TYR A 37 -17.50 -11.97 15.75
N GLN A 38 -17.61 -12.88 16.72
CA GLN A 38 -18.92 -13.37 17.20
C GLN A 38 -19.67 -12.28 17.97
N LEU A 39 -18.94 -11.43 18.71
CA LEU A 39 -19.53 -10.28 19.38
C LEU A 39 -20.08 -9.24 18.40
N PHE A 40 -19.60 -9.25 17.14
CA PHE A 40 -20.07 -8.38 16.07
C PHE A 40 -21.23 -8.98 15.24
N GLY A 41 -21.75 -10.16 15.60
CA GLY A 41 -22.85 -10.81 14.90
C GLY A 41 -22.45 -12.06 14.09
N GLY A 42 -21.21 -12.52 14.22
CA GLY A 42 -20.76 -13.78 13.63
C GLY A 42 -20.12 -13.64 12.25
N LYS A 43 -19.79 -14.79 11.65
CA LYS A 43 -19.08 -14.83 10.36
C LYS A 43 -20.02 -14.48 9.22
N CYS A 44 -19.58 -13.59 8.32
CA CYS A 44 -20.22 -13.35 7.02
C CYS A 44 -19.46 -13.98 5.85
N ARG A 45 -18.29 -14.59 6.11
CA ARG A 45 -17.41 -15.25 5.12
C ARG A 45 -16.47 -16.22 5.81
N GLU A 46 -15.96 -17.19 5.07
CA GLU A 46 -15.00 -18.19 5.59
C GLU A 46 -13.56 -17.65 5.73
N GLY A 47 -13.18 -16.69 4.89
CA GLY A 47 -11.86 -16.06 4.93
C GLY A 47 -11.86 -14.67 4.31
N VAL A 48 -10.82 -13.90 4.58
CA VAL A 48 -10.61 -12.56 4.01
C VAL A 48 -9.47 -12.64 2.99
N PRO A 49 -9.68 -12.28 1.71
CA PRO A 49 -8.60 -12.20 0.74
C PRO A 49 -7.52 -11.22 1.19
N ILE A 50 -6.25 -11.62 1.05
CA ILE A 50 -5.11 -10.74 1.30
C ILE A 50 -4.50 -10.28 -0.02
N TYR A 51 -3.87 -9.11 0.01
CA TYR A 51 -2.97 -8.69 -1.05
C TYR A 51 -1.53 -8.62 -0.55
N ARG A 52 -0.57 -8.86 -1.45
CA ARG A 52 0.86 -8.63 -1.18
C ARG A 52 1.39 -7.48 -2.02
N HIS A 53 2.40 -6.80 -1.50
CA HIS A 53 3.17 -5.84 -2.27
C HIS A 53 4.34 -6.56 -2.96
N ALA A 54 4.38 -6.47 -4.28
CA ALA A 54 5.51 -6.90 -5.10
C ALA A 54 6.19 -5.66 -5.69
N ASP A 55 7.46 -5.51 -5.33
CA ASP A 55 8.35 -4.49 -5.86
C ASP A 55 9.52 -5.13 -6.60
N GLY A 56 10.14 -4.36 -7.50
CA GLY A 56 11.34 -4.75 -8.21
C GLY A 56 12.06 -3.53 -8.77
N ARG A 57 13.39 -3.60 -8.91
CA ARG A 57 14.19 -2.55 -9.54
C ARG A 57 13.83 -2.40 -11.01
N ASP A 58 13.49 -3.51 -11.65
CA ASP A 58 13.01 -3.59 -13.02
C ASP A 58 11.83 -4.56 -13.17
N LEU A 59 11.33 -4.67 -14.40
CA LEU A 59 10.18 -5.51 -14.74
C LEU A 59 10.45 -7.00 -14.55
N ASN A 60 11.68 -7.47 -14.72
CA ASN A 60 11.99 -8.90 -14.60
C ASN A 60 11.97 -9.31 -13.13
N GLU A 61 12.66 -8.57 -12.26
CA GLU A 61 12.65 -8.79 -10.81
C GLU A 61 11.22 -8.68 -10.25
N LEU A 62 10.44 -7.71 -10.74
CA LEU A 62 9.03 -7.60 -10.35
C LEU A 62 8.21 -8.82 -10.80
N CYS A 63 8.41 -9.33 -12.01
CA CYS A 63 7.72 -10.53 -12.49
C CYS A 63 8.10 -11.78 -11.68
N GLU A 64 9.37 -11.94 -11.32
CA GLU A 64 9.85 -13.03 -10.46
C GLU A 64 9.19 -12.96 -9.07
N ASN A 65 9.15 -11.76 -8.46
CA ASN A 65 8.49 -11.55 -7.17
C ASN A 65 6.97 -11.82 -7.24
N ILE A 66 6.31 -11.42 -8.33
CA ILE A 66 4.89 -11.75 -8.57
C ILE A 66 4.70 -13.27 -8.63
N GLN A 67 5.54 -13.99 -9.38
CA GLN A 67 5.45 -15.45 -9.49
C GLN A 67 5.65 -16.12 -8.13
N ARG A 68 6.66 -15.69 -7.36
CA ARG A 68 6.92 -16.19 -6.01
C ARG A 68 5.72 -16.03 -5.08
N TYR A 69 4.98 -14.92 -5.17
CA TYR A 69 3.76 -14.74 -4.37
C TYR A 69 2.59 -15.57 -4.88
N ARG A 70 2.49 -15.81 -6.20
CA ARG A 70 1.48 -16.71 -6.77
C ARG A 70 1.67 -18.14 -6.33
N GLU A 71 2.92 -18.62 -6.26
CA GLU A 71 3.26 -19.96 -5.75
C GLU A 71 2.83 -20.13 -4.28
N GLN A 72 2.78 -19.04 -3.51
CA GLN A 72 2.26 -19.03 -2.14
C GLN A 72 0.71 -18.97 -2.06
N GLY A 73 0.02 -18.98 -3.22
CA GLY A 73 -1.43 -18.89 -3.30
C GLY A 73 -1.99 -17.46 -3.19
N ILE A 74 -1.15 -16.43 -3.31
CA ILE A 74 -1.60 -15.03 -3.25
C ILE A 74 -2.25 -14.65 -4.58
N THR A 75 -3.50 -14.20 -4.51
CA THR A 75 -4.32 -13.87 -5.68
C THR A 75 -4.36 -12.37 -5.99
N HIS A 76 -4.12 -11.52 -4.99
CA HIS A 76 -4.14 -10.06 -5.14
C HIS A 76 -2.75 -9.50 -4.91
N ILE A 77 -2.20 -8.76 -5.87
CA ILE A 77 -0.83 -8.24 -5.79
C ILE A 77 -0.83 -6.78 -6.21
N ARG A 78 -0.31 -5.92 -5.32
CA ARG A 78 0.03 -4.52 -5.64
C ARG A 78 1.42 -4.53 -6.25
N CYS A 79 1.56 -3.97 -7.44
CA CYS A 79 2.82 -4.00 -8.19
C CYS A 79 3.47 -2.62 -8.22
N GLN A 80 4.77 -2.56 -7.92
CA GLN A 80 5.59 -1.36 -8.03
C GLN A 80 6.89 -1.68 -8.77
N SER A 81 7.23 -0.89 -9.80
CA SER A 81 8.49 -1.02 -10.52
C SER A 81 9.32 0.24 -10.30
N GLY A 82 10.52 0.10 -9.76
CA GLY A 82 11.41 1.21 -9.45
C GLY A 82 10.87 2.14 -8.35
N GLY A 83 11.47 3.33 -8.28
CA GLY A 83 11.11 4.36 -7.30
C GLY A 83 9.93 5.25 -7.74
N TYR A 84 9.58 6.22 -6.89
CA TYR A 84 8.47 7.16 -7.11
C TYR A 84 8.80 8.30 -8.10
N GLY A 85 9.47 7.97 -9.21
CA GLY A 85 9.91 8.95 -10.21
C GLY A 85 11.04 9.87 -9.73
N GLY A 86 11.59 9.65 -8.54
CA GLY A 86 12.80 10.32 -8.04
C GLY A 86 14.05 9.45 -8.16
N GLY A 87 15.20 10.10 -8.24
CA GLY A 87 16.51 9.46 -8.12
C GLY A 87 17.00 9.38 -6.68
N GLY A 88 18.25 8.93 -6.49
CA GLY A 88 18.96 9.13 -5.23
C GLY A 88 19.22 10.61 -4.95
N PHE A 89 19.86 10.89 -3.81
CA PHE A 89 20.28 12.25 -3.46
C PHE A 89 21.14 12.85 -4.58
N GLY A 90 20.76 14.03 -5.09
CA GLY A 90 21.45 14.64 -6.21
C GLY A 90 21.11 16.10 -6.41
N LYS A 91 21.63 16.67 -7.50
CA LYS A 91 21.39 18.07 -7.84
C LYS A 91 19.92 18.32 -8.10
N ALA A 92 19.46 19.51 -7.71
CA ALA A 92 18.11 19.95 -8.02
C ALA A 92 17.85 19.86 -9.54
N PRO A 93 16.72 19.28 -9.97
CA PRO A 93 16.38 19.18 -11.38
C PRO A 93 16.18 20.57 -11.97
N ALA A 94 16.35 20.71 -13.29
CA ALA A 94 16.17 22.00 -13.98
C ALA A 94 14.75 22.59 -13.80
N SER A 95 13.77 21.77 -13.44
CA SER A 95 12.40 22.19 -13.13
C SER A 95 12.22 22.73 -11.70
N ALA A 96 13.23 22.62 -10.84
CA ALA A 96 13.15 23.13 -9.47
C ALA A 96 13.29 24.66 -9.42
N PRO A 97 12.74 25.31 -8.39
CA PRO A 97 12.94 26.75 -8.18
C PRO A 97 14.41 27.14 -8.13
N GLN A 98 14.74 28.35 -8.59
CA GLN A 98 16.10 28.85 -8.53
C GLN A 98 16.61 28.89 -7.07
N GLY A 99 17.79 28.34 -6.83
CA GLY A 99 18.37 28.23 -5.49
C GLY A 99 17.92 27.00 -4.69
N ALA A 100 17.18 26.08 -5.30
CA ALA A 100 16.84 24.80 -4.68
C ALA A 100 18.11 24.01 -4.31
N ALA A 101 18.13 23.49 -3.07
CA ALA A 101 19.26 22.73 -2.55
C ALA A 101 19.36 21.34 -3.19
N ASP A 102 20.53 20.71 -3.08
CA ASP A 102 20.66 19.30 -3.48
C ASP A 102 19.80 18.42 -2.56
N GLY A 103 19.16 17.40 -3.13
CA GLY A 103 18.15 16.62 -2.42
C GLY A 103 17.56 15.50 -3.24
N VAL A 104 16.48 14.91 -2.72
CA VAL A 104 15.69 13.89 -3.41
C VAL A 104 14.48 14.58 -4.02
N TYR A 105 14.47 14.65 -5.34
CA TYR A 105 13.39 15.27 -6.09
C TYR A 105 12.55 14.20 -6.79
N LEU A 106 11.24 14.26 -6.58
CA LEU A 106 10.27 13.36 -7.21
C LEU A 106 9.77 13.99 -8.52
N ASP A 107 9.84 13.25 -9.62
CA ASP A 107 9.20 13.63 -10.88
C ASP A 107 7.92 12.84 -11.08
N SER A 108 6.77 13.48 -10.80
CA SER A 108 5.45 12.88 -10.98
C SER A 108 5.16 12.48 -12.42
N ARG A 109 5.67 13.22 -13.42
CA ARG A 109 5.47 12.87 -14.85
C ARG A 109 6.28 11.64 -15.25
N LYS A 110 7.50 11.51 -14.71
CA LYS A 110 8.27 10.28 -14.86
C LYS A 110 7.56 9.11 -14.20
N TYR A 111 7.10 9.28 -12.95
CA TYR A 111 6.36 8.25 -12.23
C TYR A 111 5.13 7.78 -13.01
N MET A 112 4.28 8.69 -13.50
CA MET A 112 3.11 8.34 -14.30
C MET A 112 3.47 7.57 -15.58
N ARG A 113 4.51 7.99 -16.31
CA ARG A 113 4.96 7.31 -17.53
C ARG A 113 5.48 5.90 -17.24
N ASP A 114 6.25 5.75 -16.18
CA ASP A 114 6.81 4.44 -15.81
C ASP A 114 5.72 3.49 -15.30
N THR A 115 4.71 4.02 -14.60
CA THR A 115 3.49 3.29 -14.24
C THR A 115 2.70 2.82 -15.48
N LEU A 116 2.52 3.67 -16.49
CA LEU A 116 1.84 3.27 -17.73
C LEU A 116 2.64 2.18 -18.48
N LYS A 117 3.97 2.31 -18.55
CA LYS A 117 4.84 1.27 -19.12
C LYS A 117 4.67 -0.05 -18.39
N LEU A 118 4.61 -0.02 -17.06
CA LEU A 118 4.36 -1.21 -16.24
C LEU A 118 3.04 -1.90 -16.63
N SER A 119 1.94 -1.15 -16.76
CA SER A 119 0.65 -1.70 -17.18
C SER A 119 0.72 -2.33 -18.58
N THR A 120 1.39 -1.67 -19.54
CA THR A 120 1.56 -2.24 -20.89
C THR A 120 2.46 -3.48 -20.90
N ALA A 121 3.50 -3.51 -20.06
CA ALA A 121 4.41 -4.65 -19.96
C ALA A 121 3.72 -5.89 -19.38
N PHE A 122 2.81 -5.71 -18.40
CA PHE A 122 2.02 -6.82 -17.87
C PHE A 122 1.04 -7.39 -18.87
N ALA A 123 0.46 -6.54 -19.74
CA ALA A 123 -0.39 -7.00 -20.84
C ALA A 123 0.42 -7.83 -21.86
N ALA A 124 1.62 -7.36 -22.21
CA ALA A 124 2.49 -8.05 -23.17
C ALA A 124 3.04 -9.39 -22.65
N LYS A 125 3.32 -9.50 -21.35
CA LYS A 125 3.88 -10.72 -20.72
C LYS A 125 2.81 -11.71 -20.21
N SER A 126 1.52 -11.49 -20.53
CA SER A 126 0.38 -12.30 -20.06
C SER A 126 0.35 -12.52 -18.53
N VAL A 127 0.92 -11.58 -17.77
CA VAL A 127 0.94 -11.63 -16.30
C VAL A 127 -0.48 -11.37 -15.76
N LEU A 128 -1.34 -10.70 -16.53
CA LEU A 128 -2.75 -10.49 -16.25
C LEU A 128 -3.58 -11.74 -16.62
N THR A 129 -3.60 -12.77 -15.76
CA THR A 129 -4.59 -13.86 -15.86
C THR A 129 -5.87 -13.49 -15.09
N SER A 130 -7.02 -14.03 -15.52
CA SER A 130 -8.37 -13.55 -15.17
C SER A 130 -8.75 -13.56 -13.67
N SER A 131 -7.94 -14.18 -12.81
CA SER A 131 -8.17 -14.25 -11.36
C SER A 131 -7.39 -13.22 -10.54
N CYS A 132 -6.53 -12.41 -11.17
CA CYS A 132 -5.62 -11.50 -10.48
C CYS A 132 -6.06 -10.03 -10.64
N ALA A 133 -6.70 -9.47 -9.63
CA ALA A 133 -6.95 -8.04 -9.56
C ALA A 133 -5.65 -7.31 -9.17
N MET A 134 -4.86 -6.91 -10.16
CA MET A 134 -3.73 -6.00 -9.95
C MET A 134 -4.26 -4.58 -9.78
N THR A 135 -4.04 -4.01 -8.60
CA THR A 135 -4.32 -2.59 -8.35
C THR A 135 -3.02 -1.81 -8.43
N CYS A 136 -2.90 -0.97 -9.45
CA CYS A 136 -1.82 -0.01 -9.55
C CYS A 136 -2.27 1.27 -8.85
N THR A 137 -1.97 1.39 -7.56
CA THR A 137 -2.30 2.60 -6.80
C THR A 137 -1.22 3.65 -7.08
N SER A 138 -1.52 4.61 -7.94
CA SER A 138 -0.83 5.90 -7.94
C SER A 138 -1.29 6.67 -6.70
N VAL A 139 -0.36 6.93 -5.77
CA VAL A 139 -0.60 7.82 -4.63
C VAL A 139 -0.55 9.27 -5.10
#